data_AF-A0A0F9GKA2-F1
#
_entry.id   AF-A0A0F9GKA2-F1
#
_cell.length_a   1.000
_cell.length_b   1.000
_cell.length_c   1.000
_cell.angle_alpha   90.00
_cell.angle_beta   90.00
_cell.angle_gamma   90.00
#
_symmetry.space_group_name_H-M   'P 1'
#
loop_
_entity.id
_entity.type
_entity.pdbx_description
1 polymer ?
#
loop_
_entity_poly.entity_id
_entity_poly.type
_entity_poly.pdbx_seq_one_letter_code
_entity_poly.pdbx_strand_id
1 'polypeptide(L)'
;MVNPLGKTFSKRLLSYSKSLDLKAGKITNLGGSAVAMMLASLDRRFIMVEKTEERAQALCRDIGFYRSVLGVRGSAIELLPAGADVPAHGTRARLVSVGVSALGGLVAPALAFEDGLWEPEALDRAQVMLEAGTEVDREVLELCLKDAGYQKSPLVTSPGQFSLRGFILDVFPSDASDPVRAEFFGDDIEGLRAFDVETQRSIKELDEVLLLPASGPPEGREMPVPLFVEGMLRLYSSDLPEEEFALLPEWDLELSRYRISGPDTEITETAEAPVLSFAGLGVMHGERGDLYELPKKIDLISKGEQVVIAASSGGQAERFREVFADEGVVCPVVPLREAGAYEGRCFITVGDLSEGLRVPGLMVLTELELFGGRPAYRPLKRSKVSGLLTSVDDLMQGDSVVHADKGIGRFLGLVHEEVEGTGYDLIALEYDEGDRLYLPIDSISKVRKYHVQEGVEPKLDSLRTKRWQKTRDKVKKRVKELAKKLLKLYAGRELVDGTAFGDESQMHREFESFFPYEETPDQSSAVEDIRRDMESSRPMDRLLCGDVGYGKTEVAMRAAFKAVFHGKQVAVLVPTTLLCEQHERVFRQRFSAFPVTIESISRFIGFRKVNSAVTQINVAPGPYLNDVIKIIRI
;
A
#
# COMPACT_ATOMS: atom_id res chain seq x y z
N MET A 1 -39.48 6.34 5.66
CA MET A 1 -39.91 6.31 7.08
C MET A 1 -39.18 7.42 7.83
N VAL A 2 -39.90 8.24 8.60
CA VAL A 2 -39.42 9.49 9.24
C VAL A 2 -38.49 9.18 10.43
N ASN A 3 -37.48 10.03 10.64
CA ASN A 3 -36.55 10.01 11.77
C ASN A 3 -37.29 10.09 13.11
N PRO A 4 -37.06 9.19 14.09
CA PRO A 4 -37.76 9.22 15.37
C PRO A 4 -37.37 10.42 16.24
N LEU A 5 -36.27 11.12 15.94
CA LEU A 5 -35.80 12.28 16.73
C LEU A 5 -35.68 13.57 15.89
N GLY A 6 -36.09 13.57 14.62
CA GLY A 6 -36.19 14.79 13.77
C GLY A 6 -34.89 15.58 13.54
N LYS A 7 -33.70 14.97 13.74
CA LYS A 7 -32.39 15.61 13.52
C LYS A 7 -31.58 14.87 12.46
N THR A 8 -30.91 15.63 11.59
CA THR A 8 -29.96 15.14 10.58
C THR A 8 -28.70 14.54 11.24
N PHE A 9 -27.94 13.75 10.48
CA PHE A 9 -26.67 13.17 10.95
C PHE A 9 -25.69 14.24 11.46
N SER A 10 -25.49 15.32 10.69
CA SER A 10 -24.60 16.43 11.08
C SER A 10 -25.05 17.13 12.37
N LYS A 11 -26.36 17.34 12.57
CA LYS A 11 -26.89 17.97 13.80
C LYS A 11 -26.64 17.11 15.04
N ARG A 12 -26.64 15.78 14.93
CA ARG A 12 -26.32 14.87 16.04
C ARG A 12 -24.85 14.88 16.38
N LEU A 13 -24.00 14.81 15.36
CA LEU A 13 -22.56 14.97 15.48
C LEU A 13 -22.22 16.29 16.21
N LEU A 14 -22.75 17.43 15.74
CA LEU A 14 -22.54 18.72 16.41
C LEU A 14 -23.11 18.78 17.83
N SER A 15 -24.22 18.10 18.11
CA SER A 15 -24.76 18.00 19.47
C SER A 15 -23.84 17.23 20.41
N TYR A 16 -23.20 16.17 19.92
CA TYR A 16 -22.20 15.42 20.67
C TYR A 16 -20.95 16.26 20.92
N SER A 17 -20.39 16.90 19.90
CA SER A 17 -19.23 17.79 20.07
C SER A 17 -19.49 18.90 21.10
N LYS A 18 -20.66 19.55 21.05
CA LYS A 18 -21.07 20.58 22.03
C LYS A 18 -21.24 20.06 23.46
N SER A 19 -21.38 18.74 23.64
CA SER A 19 -21.49 18.13 24.96
C SER A 19 -20.13 17.88 25.61
N LEU A 20 -19.03 17.98 24.86
CA LEU A 20 -17.67 17.82 25.37
C LEU A 20 -17.19 19.12 26.04
N ASP A 21 -16.63 19.00 27.23
CA ASP A 21 -16.04 20.14 27.93
C ASP A 21 -14.58 20.34 27.53
N LEU A 22 -14.36 21.16 26.50
CA LEU A 22 -13.03 21.50 26.01
C LEU A 22 -12.23 22.42 26.96
N LYS A 23 -12.82 22.86 28.07
CA LYS A 23 -12.09 23.62 29.12
C LYS A 23 -11.52 22.72 30.20
N ALA A 24 -11.86 21.43 30.20
CA ALA A 24 -11.23 20.45 31.07
C ALA A 24 -9.75 20.30 30.70
N GLY A 25 -8.90 20.01 31.70
CA GLY A 25 -7.51 19.63 31.44
C GLY A 25 -7.38 18.21 30.85
N LYS A 26 -8.43 17.39 31.02
CA LYS A 26 -8.49 16.02 30.49
C LYS A 26 -9.90 15.62 30.08
N ILE A 27 -10.04 14.95 28.93
CA ILE A 27 -11.28 14.28 28.51
C ILE A 27 -11.04 12.79 28.38
N THR A 28 -11.87 11.98 29.04
CA THR A 28 -11.79 10.51 29.03
C THR A 28 -12.95 9.87 28.25
N ASN A 29 -12.88 8.56 28.04
CA ASN A 29 -13.89 7.76 27.33
C ASN A 29 -14.11 8.18 25.87
N LEU A 30 -13.08 8.71 25.20
CA LEU A 30 -13.10 9.04 23.77
C LEU A 30 -12.80 7.81 22.88
N GLY A 31 -13.56 6.73 23.07
CA GLY A 31 -13.40 5.48 22.32
C GLY A 31 -13.79 5.60 20.83
N GLY A 32 -13.29 4.68 20.00
CA GLY A 32 -13.59 4.65 18.56
C GLY A 32 -13.10 5.90 17.84
N SER A 33 -13.94 6.43 16.95
CA SER A 33 -13.66 7.66 16.18
C SER A 33 -14.14 8.97 16.87
N ALA A 34 -14.38 8.94 18.18
CA ALA A 34 -14.80 10.08 18.99
C ALA A 34 -13.83 11.28 18.92
N VAL A 35 -12.52 11.03 19.04
CA VAL A 35 -11.48 12.06 18.93
C VAL A 35 -11.55 12.74 17.57
N ALA A 36 -11.64 11.96 16.50
CA ALA A 36 -11.72 12.47 15.14
C ALA A 36 -12.95 13.36 14.93
N MET A 37 -14.11 12.93 15.44
CA MET A 37 -15.34 13.71 15.40
C MET A 37 -15.16 15.05 16.13
N MET A 38 -14.64 15.01 17.36
CA MET A 38 -14.41 16.21 18.17
C MET A 38 -13.55 17.21 17.40
N LEU A 39 -12.38 16.78 16.93
CA LEU A 39 -11.43 17.59 16.18
C LEU A 39 -12.01 18.13 14.87
N ALA A 40 -12.81 17.34 14.16
CA ALA A 40 -13.45 17.75 12.91
C ALA A 40 -14.38 18.96 13.07
N SER A 41 -14.96 19.12 14.26
CA SER A 41 -15.91 20.19 14.60
C SER A 41 -15.29 21.41 15.28
N LEU A 42 -13.97 21.40 15.54
CA LEU A 42 -13.29 22.54 16.17
C LEU A 42 -13.20 23.71 15.20
N ASP A 43 -13.57 24.90 15.69
CA ASP A 43 -13.38 26.18 14.99
C ASP A 43 -12.01 26.83 15.30
N ARG A 44 -11.15 26.14 16.06
CA ARG A 44 -9.79 26.59 16.42
C ARG A 44 -8.75 25.67 15.80
N ARG A 45 -7.61 26.26 15.40
CA ARG A 45 -6.44 25.51 14.94
C ARG A 45 -5.87 24.66 16.08
N PHE A 46 -5.50 23.43 15.78
CA PHE A 46 -4.98 22.49 16.76
C PHE A 46 -3.78 21.70 16.23
N ILE A 47 -2.95 21.22 17.14
CA ILE A 47 -2.05 20.09 16.89
C ILE A 47 -2.47 18.94 17.81
N MET A 48 -2.63 17.75 17.24
CA MET A 48 -2.94 16.53 17.97
C MET A 48 -1.78 15.55 17.85
N VAL A 49 -1.20 15.17 18.99
CA VAL A 49 -0.08 14.24 19.04
C VAL A 49 -0.55 12.84 19.45
N GLU A 50 -0.30 11.89 18.57
CA GLU A 50 -0.60 10.47 18.74
C GLU A 50 0.68 9.67 19.00
N LYS A 51 0.53 8.50 19.61
CA LYS A 51 1.66 7.65 19.99
C LYS A 51 2.44 7.09 18.80
N THR A 52 1.73 6.76 17.72
CA THR A 52 2.35 6.10 16.55
C THR A 52 1.91 6.76 15.26
N GLU A 53 2.74 6.62 14.24
CA GLU A 53 2.50 7.10 12.88
C GLU A 53 1.18 6.53 12.31
N GLU A 54 0.90 5.24 12.55
CA GLU A 54 -0.34 4.60 12.07
C GLU A 54 -1.59 5.21 12.71
N ARG A 55 -1.53 5.56 14.00
CA ARG A 55 -2.64 6.21 14.70
C ARG A 55 -2.84 7.64 14.25
N ALA A 56 -1.75 8.39 14.08
CA ALA A 56 -1.79 9.76 13.54
C ALA A 56 -2.43 9.77 12.13
N GLN A 57 -2.03 8.83 11.28
CA GLN A 57 -2.61 8.67 9.94
C GLN A 57 -4.09 8.29 9.97
N ALA A 58 -4.47 7.31 10.79
CA ALA A 58 -5.87 6.91 10.95
C ALA A 58 -6.72 8.10 11.43
N LEU A 59 -6.26 8.81 12.46
CA LEU A 59 -6.95 9.97 13.00
C LEU A 59 -7.10 11.09 11.95
N CYS A 60 -6.05 11.40 11.19
CA CYS A 60 -6.10 12.40 10.13
C CYS A 60 -7.15 12.05 9.07
N ARG A 61 -7.24 10.78 8.65
CA ARG A 61 -8.26 10.31 7.71
C ARG A 61 -9.68 10.39 8.28
N ASP A 62 -9.86 9.93 9.52
CA ASP A 62 -11.15 9.96 10.21
C ASP A 62 -11.67 11.41 10.40
N ILE A 63 -10.78 12.38 10.68
CA ILE A 63 -11.15 13.80 10.75
C ILE A 63 -11.65 14.28 9.39
N GLY A 64 -10.96 13.90 8.30
CA GLY A 64 -11.37 14.20 6.92
C GLY A 64 -12.77 13.66 6.58
N PHE A 65 -13.09 12.45 7.02
CA PHE A 65 -14.43 11.87 6.90
C PHE A 65 -15.49 12.76 7.58
N TYR A 66 -15.30 13.08 8.85
CA TYR A 66 -16.28 13.89 9.59
C TYR A 66 -16.37 15.32 9.08
N ARG A 67 -15.28 15.96 8.65
CA ARG A 67 -15.31 17.30 8.04
C ARG A 67 -16.11 17.31 6.74
N SER A 68 -15.99 16.25 5.94
CA SER A 68 -16.79 16.06 4.72
C SER A 68 -18.28 15.95 5.04
N VAL A 69 -18.65 15.19 6.08
CA VAL A 69 -20.03 15.06 6.56
C VAL A 69 -20.57 16.38 7.11
N LEU A 70 -19.76 17.13 7.85
CA LEU A 70 -20.13 18.42 8.45
C LEU A 70 -20.17 19.56 7.42
N GLY A 71 -19.63 19.35 6.21
CA GLY A 71 -19.55 20.37 5.17
C GLY A 71 -18.58 21.50 5.49
N VAL A 72 -17.58 21.26 6.35
CA VAL A 72 -16.59 22.26 6.74
C VAL A 72 -15.66 22.52 5.55
N ARG A 73 -15.55 23.78 5.12
CA ARG A 73 -14.69 24.22 4.02
C ARG A 73 -13.54 25.08 4.55
N GLY A 74 -12.38 25.02 3.89
CA GLY A 74 -11.40 26.11 3.94
C GLY A 74 -10.22 25.98 4.93
N SER A 75 -10.14 24.93 5.75
CA SER A 75 -8.94 24.70 6.55
C SER A 75 -8.53 23.23 6.46
N ALA A 76 -7.36 22.96 5.87
CA ALA A 76 -6.85 21.61 5.70
C ALA A 76 -6.45 21.03 7.06
N ILE A 77 -6.71 19.74 7.24
CA ILE A 77 -6.14 18.97 8.34
C ILE A 77 -5.06 18.12 7.71
N GLU A 78 -3.83 18.33 8.11
CA GLU A 78 -2.68 17.66 7.51
C GLU A 78 -1.99 16.77 8.53
N LEU A 79 -1.32 15.74 8.03
CA LEU A 79 -0.42 14.90 8.80
C LEU A 79 0.98 15.52 8.76
N LEU A 80 1.59 15.69 9.93
CA LEU A 80 3.03 15.92 10.05
C LEU A 80 3.69 14.54 10.24
N PRO A 81 4.36 13.97 9.22
CA PRO A 81 4.93 12.63 9.32
C PRO A 81 6.24 12.65 10.11
N ALA A 82 6.55 11.51 10.73
CA ALA A 82 7.89 11.22 11.25
C ALA A 82 8.79 10.58 10.18
N GLY A 83 10.10 10.69 10.37
CA GLY A 83 11.09 9.92 9.63
C GLY A 83 11.73 10.65 8.45
N ALA A 84 12.80 10.03 7.95
CA ALA A 84 13.72 10.60 6.98
C ALA A 84 13.60 9.97 5.58
N ASP A 85 12.41 9.49 5.20
CA ASP A 85 12.16 9.09 3.82
C ASP A 85 11.78 10.29 2.94
N VAL A 86 11.96 10.15 1.63
CA VAL A 86 11.72 11.25 0.68
C VAL A 86 10.27 11.78 0.75
N PRO A 87 9.22 10.93 0.81
CA PRO A 87 7.85 11.42 0.97
C PRO A 87 7.60 12.21 2.26
N ALA A 88 8.21 11.79 3.37
CA ALA A 88 8.13 12.52 4.63
C ALA A 88 8.81 13.90 4.51
N HIS A 89 10.01 13.97 3.90
CA HIS A 89 10.68 15.24 3.63
C HIS A 89 9.85 16.18 2.76
N GLY A 90 9.29 15.68 1.66
CA GLY A 90 8.43 16.47 0.78
C GLY A 90 7.17 16.97 1.50
N THR A 91 6.52 16.11 2.28
CA THR A 91 5.34 16.51 3.07
C THR A 91 5.67 17.58 4.11
N ARG A 92 6.79 17.43 4.82
CA ARG A 92 7.25 18.42 5.83
C ARG A 92 7.59 19.76 5.16
N ALA A 93 8.26 19.74 4.01
CA ALA A 93 8.50 20.95 3.21
C ALA A 93 7.19 21.59 2.75
N ARG A 94 6.20 20.80 2.30
CA ARG A 94 4.89 21.29 1.86
C ARG A 94 4.15 22.01 2.97
N LEU A 95 4.20 21.48 4.20
CA LEU A 95 3.58 22.12 5.36
C LEU A 95 4.14 23.52 5.61
N VAL A 96 5.45 23.68 5.49
CA VAL A 96 6.11 24.99 5.62
C VAL A 96 5.75 25.91 4.45
N SER A 97 5.79 25.40 3.21
CA SER A 97 5.45 26.17 1.99
C SER A 97 4.01 26.70 2.01
N VAL A 98 3.05 25.87 2.41
CA VAL A 98 1.63 26.26 2.57
C VAL A 98 1.45 27.25 3.73
N GLY A 99 2.29 27.12 4.77
CA GLY A 99 2.29 27.98 5.93
C GLY A 99 1.23 27.60 6.97
N VAL A 100 1.59 27.79 8.24
CA VAL A 100 0.77 27.33 9.38
C VAL A 100 -0.59 28.05 9.53
N SER A 101 -0.73 29.22 8.91
CA SER A 101 -1.97 30.02 8.93
C SER A 101 -3.05 29.44 8.02
N ALA A 102 -2.68 28.68 6.99
CA ALA A 102 -3.61 28.01 6.08
C ALA A 102 -4.14 26.67 6.62
N LEU A 103 -3.51 26.15 7.70
CA LEU A 103 -3.87 24.87 8.30
C LEU A 103 -4.96 25.05 9.37
N GLY A 104 -5.99 24.20 9.28
CA GLY A 104 -7.04 24.07 10.29
C GLY A 104 -6.65 23.17 11.46
N GLY A 105 -5.67 22.29 11.24
CA GLY A 105 -5.11 21.45 12.27
C GLY A 105 -4.02 20.54 11.72
N LEU A 106 -3.18 20.07 12.63
CA LEU A 106 -2.11 19.12 12.38
C LEU A 106 -2.32 17.88 13.24
N VAL A 107 -2.11 16.71 12.66
CA VAL A 107 -1.98 15.46 13.40
C VAL A 107 -0.55 14.97 13.24
N ALA A 108 0.11 14.62 14.33
CA ALA A 108 1.50 14.20 14.31
C ALA A 108 1.68 12.96 15.21
N PRO A 109 2.50 11.98 14.83
CA PRO A 109 3.06 11.08 15.82
C PRO A 109 4.11 11.81 16.67
N ALA A 110 4.34 11.33 17.88
CA ALA A 110 5.33 11.93 18.77
C ALA A 110 6.75 12.00 18.16
N LEU A 111 7.17 10.96 17.44
CA LEU A 111 8.47 10.91 16.76
C LEU A 111 8.66 12.02 15.70
N ALA A 112 7.58 12.65 15.21
CA ALA A 112 7.70 13.70 14.20
C ALA A 112 8.38 14.99 14.72
N PHE A 113 8.53 15.11 16.05
CA PHE A 113 9.20 16.21 16.73
C PHE A 113 10.71 16.00 16.88
N GLU A 114 11.22 14.79 16.62
CA GLU A 114 12.67 14.53 16.60
C GLU A 114 13.35 15.19 15.40
N ASP A 115 12.62 15.30 14.28
CA ASP A 115 13.08 15.97 13.08
C ASP A 115 12.68 17.45 13.09
N GLY A 116 13.54 18.32 12.58
CA GLY A 116 13.21 19.72 12.31
C GLY A 116 12.32 19.92 11.07
N LEU A 117 11.79 21.12 10.91
CA LEU A 117 11.16 21.59 9.67
C LEU A 117 12.14 22.51 8.93
N TRP A 118 11.91 22.72 7.63
CA TRP A 118 12.66 23.74 6.92
C TRP A 118 12.34 25.13 7.48
N GLU A 119 13.35 25.97 7.65
CA GLU A 119 13.13 27.41 7.77
C GLU A 119 12.53 27.95 6.46
N PRO A 120 11.53 28.87 6.50
CA PRO A 120 10.88 29.37 5.29
C PRO A 120 11.87 29.94 4.25
N GLU A 121 12.83 30.75 4.69
CA GLU A 121 13.85 31.33 3.80
C GLU A 121 14.83 30.31 3.23
N ALA A 122 15.06 29.20 3.94
CA ALA A 122 15.91 28.12 3.47
C ALA A 122 15.15 27.25 2.47
N LEU A 123 13.87 26.98 2.71
CA LEU A 123 12.98 26.27 1.79
C LEU A 123 12.82 27.03 0.48
N ASP A 124 12.62 28.35 0.54
CA ASP A 124 12.46 29.19 -0.65
C ASP A 124 13.66 29.12 -1.60
N ARG A 125 14.86 28.89 -1.07
CA ARG A 125 16.10 28.72 -1.86
C ARG A 125 16.32 27.29 -2.35
N ALA A 126 15.71 26.32 -1.68
CA ALA A 126 15.90 24.89 -1.98
C ALA A 126 14.82 24.33 -2.91
N GLN A 127 13.66 24.97 -2.98
CA GLN A 127 12.59 24.59 -3.92
C GLN A 127 12.93 25.02 -5.36
N VAL A 128 12.45 24.25 -6.33
CA VAL A 128 12.66 24.50 -7.76
C VAL A 128 11.31 24.66 -8.44
N MET A 129 11.06 25.80 -9.08
CA MET A 129 9.85 26.02 -9.88
C MET A 129 10.14 25.69 -11.35
N LEU A 130 9.26 24.91 -11.97
CA LEU A 130 9.25 24.70 -13.42
C LEU A 130 7.92 25.24 -13.97
N GLU A 131 8.00 26.14 -14.95
CA GLU A 131 6.83 26.74 -15.60
C GLU A 131 6.98 26.64 -17.12
N ALA A 132 5.90 26.26 -17.81
CA ALA A 132 5.92 26.18 -19.26
C ALA A 132 6.12 27.58 -19.88
N GLY A 133 6.99 27.68 -20.87
CA GLY A 133 7.37 28.93 -21.53
C GLY A 133 8.50 29.69 -20.84
N THR A 134 9.17 29.10 -19.83
CA THR A 134 10.33 29.70 -19.18
C THR A 134 11.65 29.15 -19.71
N GLU A 135 12.66 30.02 -19.78
CA GLU A 135 14.04 29.66 -20.13
C GLU A 135 14.79 29.21 -18.87
N VAL A 136 15.31 27.98 -18.88
CA VAL A 136 16.01 27.38 -17.75
C VAL A 136 17.25 26.63 -18.24
N ASP A 137 18.42 27.04 -17.75
CA ASP A 137 19.67 26.31 -17.98
C ASP A 137 19.58 24.91 -17.35
N ARG A 138 19.69 23.89 -18.20
CA ARG A 138 19.51 22.48 -17.81
C ARG A 138 20.64 21.95 -16.93
N GLU A 139 21.86 22.47 -17.06
CA GLU A 139 22.98 22.09 -16.20
C GLU A 139 22.81 22.67 -14.79
N VAL A 140 22.37 23.94 -14.71
CA VAL A 140 22.03 24.58 -13.43
C VAL A 140 20.85 23.86 -12.78
N LEU A 141 19.81 23.52 -13.55
CA LEU A 141 18.65 22.79 -13.05
C LEU A 141 19.04 21.42 -12.47
N GLU A 142 19.92 20.67 -13.14
CA GLU A 142 20.44 19.40 -12.62
C GLU A 142 21.19 19.59 -11.29
N LEU A 143 21.96 20.66 -11.14
CA LEU A 143 22.64 20.99 -9.87
C LEU A 143 21.63 21.35 -8.78
N CYS A 144 20.66 22.20 -9.06
CA CYS A 144 19.60 22.57 -8.11
C CYS A 144 18.81 21.36 -7.62
N LEU A 145 18.46 20.42 -8.50
CA LEU A 145 17.76 19.19 -8.12
C LEU A 145 18.61 18.32 -7.19
N LYS A 146 19.91 18.17 -7.48
CA LYS A 146 20.83 17.40 -6.61
C LYS A 146 20.99 18.07 -5.25
N ASP A 147 21.15 19.39 -5.21
CA ASP A 147 21.26 20.16 -3.97
C ASP A 147 19.96 20.11 -3.15
N ALA A 148 18.81 20.01 -3.80
CA ALA A 148 17.51 19.76 -3.17
C ALA A 148 17.31 18.30 -2.72
N GLY A 149 18.31 17.43 -2.90
CA GLY A 149 18.30 16.04 -2.45
C GLY A 149 17.74 15.03 -3.47
N TYR A 150 17.44 15.43 -4.70
CA TYR A 150 16.96 14.51 -5.72
C TYR A 150 18.09 13.64 -6.28
N GLN A 151 17.78 12.38 -6.52
CA GLN A 151 18.71 11.38 -7.03
C GLN A 151 18.56 11.23 -8.55
N LYS A 152 19.67 11.41 -9.28
CA LYS A 152 19.70 11.15 -10.72
C LYS A 152 19.58 9.65 -10.97
N SER A 153 18.58 9.26 -11.74
CA SER A 153 18.30 7.89 -12.13
C SER A 153 18.18 7.80 -13.65
N PRO A 154 18.52 6.67 -14.28
CA PRO A 154 18.19 6.46 -15.68
C PRO A 154 16.68 6.60 -15.91
N LEU A 155 15.86 5.98 -15.07
CA LEU A 155 14.41 5.99 -15.19
C LEU A 155 13.76 6.44 -13.88
N VAL A 156 12.77 7.32 -13.97
CA VAL A 156 12.04 7.85 -12.82
C VAL A 156 10.91 6.89 -12.44
N THR A 157 10.97 6.38 -11.21
CA THR A 157 10.05 5.34 -10.71
C THR A 157 9.54 5.60 -9.29
N SER A 158 10.27 6.38 -8.51
CA SER A 158 9.96 6.71 -7.12
C SER A 158 10.13 8.21 -6.84
N PRO A 159 9.42 8.76 -5.83
CA PRO A 159 9.62 10.15 -5.39
C PRO A 159 11.09 10.48 -5.10
N GLY A 160 11.50 11.70 -5.43
CA GLY A 160 12.88 12.18 -5.26
C GLY A 160 13.85 11.71 -6.34
N GLN A 161 13.38 11.06 -7.39
CA GLN A 161 14.21 10.70 -8.55
C GLN A 161 14.03 11.69 -9.70
N PHE A 162 15.08 11.90 -10.48
CA PHE A 162 14.99 12.61 -11.75
C PHE A 162 15.88 11.99 -12.82
N SER A 163 15.56 12.21 -14.09
CA SER A 163 16.31 11.80 -15.25
C SER A 163 16.34 12.95 -16.25
N LEU A 164 17.54 13.42 -16.60
CA LEU A 164 17.74 14.45 -17.61
C LEU A 164 18.40 13.80 -18.83
N ARG A 165 17.67 13.74 -19.95
CA ARG A 165 18.06 13.07 -21.19
C ARG A 165 17.82 13.99 -22.38
N GLY A 166 18.88 14.66 -22.83
CA GLY A 166 18.79 15.62 -23.94
C GLY A 166 17.84 16.76 -23.60
N PHE A 167 16.69 16.81 -24.29
CA PHE A 167 15.65 17.83 -24.12
C PHE A 167 14.47 17.36 -23.28
N ILE A 168 14.65 16.34 -22.45
CA ILE A 168 13.59 15.82 -21.57
C ILE A 168 14.13 15.73 -20.14
N LEU A 169 13.40 16.33 -19.21
CA LEU A 169 13.55 16.11 -17.77
C LEU A 169 12.33 15.33 -17.27
N ASP A 170 12.55 14.11 -16.80
CA ASP A 170 11.58 13.42 -15.96
C ASP A 170 11.96 13.66 -14.50
N VAL A 171 11.01 14.00 -13.64
CA VAL A 171 11.23 14.21 -12.21
C VAL A 171 10.01 13.72 -11.43
N PHE A 172 10.23 13.03 -10.31
CA PHE A 172 9.15 12.66 -9.39
C PHE A 172 9.22 13.56 -8.15
N PRO A 173 8.31 14.56 -8.03
CA PRO A 173 8.31 15.45 -6.88
C PRO A 173 8.18 14.69 -5.56
N SER A 174 8.83 15.18 -4.50
CA SER A 174 8.87 14.50 -3.20
C SER A 174 7.52 14.43 -2.49
N ASP A 175 6.58 15.33 -2.81
CA ASP A 175 5.27 15.45 -2.15
C ASP A 175 4.06 15.14 -3.08
N ALA A 176 4.32 14.85 -4.36
CA ALA A 176 3.28 14.69 -5.38
C ALA A 176 2.85 13.22 -5.57
N SER A 177 1.70 13.04 -6.23
CA SER A 177 1.16 11.72 -6.53
C SER A 177 1.79 11.04 -7.74
N ASP A 178 2.23 11.83 -8.71
CA ASP A 178 2.63 11.43 -10.05
C ASP A 178 3.90 12.20 -10.47
N PRO A 179 4.80 11.60 -11.25
CA PRO A 179 5.96 12.29 -11.79
C PRO A 179 5.59 13.24 -12.93
N VAL A 180 6.48 14.19 -13.20
CA VAL A 180 6.35 15.23 -14.22
C VAL A 180 7.46 15.10 -15.25
N ARG A 181 7.08 15.24 -16.51
CA ARG A 181 7.96 15.34 -17.67
C ARG A 181 7.96 16.79 -18.15
N ALA A 182 9.14 17.41 -18.21
CA ALA A 182 9.38 18.67 -18.89
C ALA A 182 10.04 18.40 -20.25
N GLU A 183 9.42 18.89 -21.31
CA GLU A 183 9.93 18.84 -22.68
C GLU A 183 10.55 20.19 -23.01
N PHE A 184 11.80 20.20 -23.48
CA PHE A 184 12.56 21.41 -23.79
C PHE A 184 12.72 21.62 -25.30
N PHE A 185 12.84 22.89 -25.71
CA PHE A 185 13.37 23.28 -27.01
C PHE A 185 14.52 24.26 -26.79
N GLY A 186 15.75 23.78 -27.00
CA GLY A 186 16.92 24.51 -26.50
C GLY A 186 16.92 24.48 -24.97
N ASP A 187 16.82 25.66 -24.36
CA ASP A 187 16.72 25.83 -22.90
C ASP A 187 15.33 26.35 -22.46
N ASP A 188 14.38 26.49 -23.39
CA ASP A 188 12.99 26.82 -23.09
C ASP A 188 12.19 25.56 -22.75
N ILE A 189 11.40 25.60 -21.68
CA ILE A 189 10.43 24.54 -21.35
C ILE A 189 9.19 24.71 -22.26
N GLU A 190 9.02 23.85 -23.27
CA GLU A 190 7.85 23.91 -24.15
C GLU A 190 6.58 23.37 -23.49
N GLY A 191 6.71 22.38 -22.60
CA GLY A 191 5.55 21.77 -21.97
C GLY A 191 5.88 20.93 -20.75
N LEU A 192 4.93 20.89 -19.82
CA LEU A 192 4.97 20.07 -18.62
C LEU A 192 3.80 19.09 -18.64
N ARG A 193 4.07 17.82 -18.33
CA ARG A 193 3.05 16.76 -18.31
C ARG A 193 3.27 15.82 -17.13
N ALA A 194 2.22 15.56 -16.36
CA ALA A 194 2.24 14.41 -15.46
C ALA A 194 2.26 13.12 -16.30
N PHE A 195 2.98 12.09 -15.88
CA PHE A 195 3.04 10.81 -16.59
C PHE A 195 2.92 9.60 -15.67
N ASP A 196 2.49 8.48 -16.22
CA ASP A 196 2.35 7.22 -15.49
C ASP A 196 3.70 6.50 -15.43
N VAL A 197 4.17 6.16 -14.22
CA VAL A 197 5.50 5.54 -13.99
C VAL A 197 5.68 4.19 -14.71
N GLU A 198 4.59 3.48 -15.01
CA GLU A 198 4.66 2.15 -15.60
C GLU A 198 4.69 2.21 -17.13
N THR A 199 3.77 2.97 -17.70
CA THR A 199 3.61 3.09 -19.15
C THR A 199 4.52 4.17 -19.74
N GLN A 200 5.06 5.06 -18.90
CA GLN A 200 5.87 6.22 -19.29
C GLN A 200 5.14 7.16 -20.25
N ARG A 201 3.79 7.14 -20.19
CA ARG A 201 2.89 7.95 -21.02
C ARG A 201 2.29 9.09 -20.22
N SER A 202 2.09 10.22 -20.90
CA SER A 202 1.46 11.39 -20.32
C SER A 202 0.02 11.11 -19.87
N ILE A 203 -0.34 11.66 -18.72
CA ILE A 203 -1.66 11.60 -18.09
C ILE A 203 -2.39 12.92 -18.31
N LYS A 204 -1.78 14.04 -17.88
CA LYS A 204 -2.36 15.39 -17.97
C LYS A 204 -1.27 16.43 -18.20
N GLU A 205 -1.61 17.50 -18.91
CA GLU A 205 -0.75 18.68 -19.06
C GLU A 205 -0.79 19.53 -17.78
N LEU A 206 0.30 20.23 -17.52
CA LEU A 206 0.51 21.12 -16.38
C LEU A 206 1.04 22.45 -16.88
N ASP A 207 0.61 23.54 -16.26
CA ASP A 207 1.15 24.88 -16.56
C ASP A 207 2.47 25.11 -15.79
N GLU A 208 2.50 24.66 -14.53
CA GLU A 208 3.65 24.78 -13.63
C GLU A 208 3.73 23.59 -12.67
N VAL A 209 4.92 23.36 -12.10
CA VAL A 209 5.14 22.46 -10.96
C VAL A 209 6.20 23.02 -10.02
N LEU A 210 5.88 23.04 -8.72
CA LEU A 210 6.83 23.33 -7.65
C LEU A 210 7.45 22.03 -7.13
N LEU A 211 8.76 21.90 -7.25
CA LEU A 211 9.53 20.77 -6.74
C LEU A 211 10.09 21.12 -5.37
N LEU A 212 9.50 20.53 -4.34
CA LEU A 212 9.98 20.67 -2.96
C LEU A 212 11.21 19.78 -2.73
N PRO A 213 12.08 20.10 -1.75
CA PRO A 213 13.24 19.28 -1.43
C PRO A 213 12.88 17.81 -1.16
N ALA A 214 13.73 16.90 -1.63
CA ALA A 214 13.65 15.47 -1.40
C ALA A 214 14.45 15.02 -0.17
N SER A 215 15.15 15.94 0.50
CA SER A 215 15.87 15.73 1.75
C SER A 215 15.37 16.67 2.87
N GLY A 216 15.77 16.38 4.11
CA GLY A 216 15.56 17.27 5.24
C GLY A 216 16.36 18.58 5.13
N PRO A 217 16.07 19.56 5.99
CA PRO A 217 16.83 20.81 6.05
C PRO A 217 18.31 20.55 6.38
N PRO A 218 19.23 21.36 5.85
CA PRO A 218 20.64 21.26 6.22
C PRO A 218 20.83 21.64 7.69
N GLU A 219 21.86 21.06 8.31
CA GLU A 219 22.20 21.29 9.73
C GLU A 219 22.31 22.80 10.03
N GLY A 220 21.64 23.24 11.09
CA GLY A 220 21.61 24.65 11.49
C GLY A 220 20.66 25.55 10.69
N ARG A 221 19.84 25.01 9.78
CA ARG A 221 18.73 25.71 9.10
C ARG A 221 17.38 25.03 9.31
N GLU A 222 17.23 24.43 10.47
CA GLU A 222 16.02 23.73 10.88
C GLU A 222 15.22 24.56 11.88
N MET A 223 13.91 24.62 11.65
CA MET A 223 12.94 25.20 12.56
C MET A 223 12.35 24.09 13.43
N PRO A 224 12.41 24.19 14.77
CA PRO A 224 11.73 23.25 15.65
C PRO A 224 10.22 23.25 15.43
N VAL A 225 9.60 22.07 15.41
CA VAL A 225 8.14 21.92 15.29
C VAL A 225 7.36 22.78 16.31
N PRO A 226 7.77 22.90 17.59
CA PRO A 226 7.07 23.74 18.56
C PRO A 226 6.91 25.21 18.14
N LEU A 227 7.89 25.76 17.41
CA LEU A 227 7.83 27.14 16.91
C LEU A 227 6.84 27.25 15.75
N PHE A 228 6.79 26.24 14.87
CA PHE A 228 5.89 26.22 13.72
C PHE A 228 4.42 26.20 14.14
N VAL A 229 4.08 25.48 15.21
CA VAL A 229 2.69 25.28 15.68
C VAL A 229 2.29 26.27 16.78
N GLU A 230 3.04 27.37 16.94
CA GLU A 230 2.73 28.40 17.92
C GLU A 230 1.31 28.96 17.73
N GLY A 231 0.57 29.10 18.83
CA GLY A 231 -0.81 29.59 18.83
C GLY A 231 -1.87 28.57 18.43
N MET A 232 -1.51 27.31 18.13
CA MET A 232 -2.46 26.20 18.02
C MET A 232 -2.84 25.65 19.40
N LEU A 233 -4.06 25.10 19.50
CA LEU A 233 -4.48 24.27 20.63
C LEU A 233 -3.69 22.95 20.63
N ARG A 234 -2.99 22.64 21.72
CA ARG A 234 -2.06 21.51 21.83
C ARG A 234 -2.72 20.34 22.56
N LEU A 235 -2.97 19.27 21.82
CA LEU A 235 -3.70 18.10 22.26
C LEU A 235 -2.81 16.87 22.17
N TYR A 236 -2.98 15.94 23.11
CA TYR A 236 -2.18 14.72 23.13
C TYR A 236 -2.95 13.50 23.63
N SER A 237 -2.50 12.33 23.20
CA SER A 237 -3.06 11.06 23.66
C SER A 237 -2.52 10.67 25.04
N SER A 238 -3.39 10.22 25.94
CA SER A 238 -3.00 9.85 27.31
C SER A 238 -1.98 8.69 27.41
N ASP A 239 -1.76 7.94 26.33
CA ASP A 239 -0.86 6.78 26.31
C ASP A 239 0.52 7.07 25.68
N LEU A 240 0.85 8.35 25.50
CA LEU A 240 2.20 8.80 25.20
C LEU A 240 3.17 8.46 26.37
N PRO A 241 4.37 7.92 26.08
CA PRO A 241 5.47 7.80 27.03
C PRO A 241 5.87 9.12 27.70
N GLU A 242 6.29 9.08 28.98
CA GLU A 242 6.73 10.26 29.76
C GLU A 242 7.83 11.08 29.06
N GLU A 243 8.73 10.41 28.35
CA GLU A 243 9.83 11.05 27.59
C GLU A 243 9.32 11.96 26.46
N GLU A 244 8.13 11.68 25.92
CA GLU A 244 7.50 12.44 24.83
C GLU A 244 6.69 13.65 25.35
N PHE A 245 6.55 13.83 26.66
CA PHE A 245 5.87 15.02 27.21
C PHE A 245 6.71 16.29 27.08
N ALA A 246 8.03 16.15 26.89
CA ALA A 246 8.96 17.26 26.67
C ALA A 246 8.91 17.83 25.25
N LEU A 247 8.13 17.22 24.33
CA LEU A 247 8.05 17.63 22.92
C LEU A 247 7.41 19.00 22.70
N LEU A 248 6.55 19.45 23.62
CA LEU A 248 5.96 20.78 23.63
C LEU A 248 6.10 21.41 25.03
N PRO A 249 6.34 22.72 25.13
CA PRO A 249 6.60 23.38 26.42
C PRO A 249 5.40 23.36 27.37
N GLU A 250 4.16 23.39 26.85
CA GLU A 250 2.91 23.31 27.62
C GLU A 250 1.81 22.65 26.78
N TRP A 251 1.11 21.66 27.32
CA TRP A 251 -0.05 20.98 26.70
C TRP A 251 -1.37 21.60 27.19
N ASP A 252 -2.35 21.76 26.31
CA ASP A 252 -3.64 22.39 26.67
C ASP A 252 -4.68 21.37 27.16
N LEU A 253 -4.74 20.19 26.54
CA LEU A 253 -5.77 19.18 26.86
C LEU A 253 -5.30 17.76 26.56
N GLU A 254 -5.43 16.88 27.57
CA GLU A 254 -5.19 15.44 27.47
C GLU A 254 -6.44 14.69 26.98
N LEU A 255 -6.29 13.80 26.00
CA LEU A 255 -7.37 12.97 25.46
C LEU A 255 -7.13 11.49 25.76
N SER A 256 -8.06 10.85 26.46
CA SER A 256 -8.02 9.41 26.73
C SER A 256 -9.15 8.67 26.06
N ARG A 257 -8.80 7.61 25.32
CA ARG A 257 -9.77 6.69 24.69
C ARG A 257 -10.46 5.80 25.72
N TYR A 258 -9.87 5.65 26.90
CA TYR A 258 -10.36 4.76 27.94
C TYR A 258 -11.16 5.54 28.99
N ARG A 259 -12.13 4.86 29.60
CA ARG A 259 -12.76 5.33 30.82
C ARG A 259 -11.77 5.11 31.97
N ILE A 260 -11.49 6.16 32.73
CA ILE A 260 -10.69 6.08 33.95
C ILE A 260 -11.66 6.07 35.12
N SER A 261 -11.73 4.96 35.85
CA SER A 261 -12.53 4.83 37.06
C SER A 261 -11.58 4.49 38.22
N GLY A 262 -11.35 5.46 39.11
CA GLY A 262 -10.49 5.30 40.29
C GLY A 262 -11.09 6.01 41.52
N PRO A 263 -10.80 5.53 42.74
CA PRO A 263 -11.38 6.06 43.98
C PRO A 263 -10.87 7.46 44.39
N ASP A 264 -9.85 8.00 43.71
CA ASP A 264 -9.25 9.32 44.00
C ASP A 264 -9.59 10.41 42.98
N THR A 265 -10.70 10.29 42.23
CA THR A 265 -11.12 11.33 41.28
C THR A 265 -11.84 12.50 41.97
N GLU A 266 -11.15 13.18 42.89
CA GLU A 266 -11.39 14.60 43.19
C GLU A 266 -10.54 15.49 42.26
N ILE A 267 -10.38 15.10 41.00
CA ILE A 267 -9.73 15.96 40.00
C ILE A 267 -10.83 16.79 39.34
N THR A 268 -10.96 18.05 39.79
CA THR A 268 -11.93 19.05 39.32
C THR A 268 -11.79 19.45 37.84
N GLU A 269 -10.86 18.86 37.09
CA GLU A 269 -10.50 19.22 35.72
C GLU A 269 -10.60 18.05 34.72
N THR A 270 -11.26 16.94 35.07
CA THR A 270 -11.48 15.80 34.16
C THR A 270 -12.95 15.73 33.72
N ALA A 271 -13.19 15.73 32.41
CA ALA A 271 -14.50 15.49 31.81
C ALA A 271 -14.59 14.08 31.21
N GLU A 272 -15.80 13.53 31.14
CA GLU A 272 -16.06 12.22 30.54
C GLU A 272 -16.93 12.38 29.30
N ALA A 273 -16.46 11.85 28.16
CA ALA A 273 -17.22 11.86 26.92
C ALA A 273 -18.40 10.85 26.99
N PRO A 274 -19.59 11.19 26.47
CA PRO A 274 -20.77 10.32 26.49
C PRO A 274 -20.73 9.23 25.40
N VAL A 275 -19.58 8.59 25.19
CA VAL A 275 -19.43 7.46 24.25
C VAL A 275 -20.00 6.20 24.88
N LEU A 276 -20.83 5.49 24.10
CA LEU A 276 -21.52 4.27 24.50
C LEU A 276 -20.86 3.04 23.87
N SER A 277 -20.91 1.91 24.57
CA SER A 277 -20.41 0.63 24.03
C SER A 277 -21.33 0.08 22.95
N PHE A 278 -20.76 -0.65 21.99
CA PHE A 278 -21.51 -1.48 21.03
C PHE A 278 -21.89 -2.85 21.61
N ALA A 279 -21.30 -3.24 22.74
CA ALA A 279 -21.49 -4.55 23.35
C ALA A 279 -22.94 -4.79 23.81
N GLY A 280 -23.40 -6.02 23.61
CA GLY A 280 -24.73 -6.50 23.95
C GLY A 280 -25.82 -6.16 22.93
N LEU A 281 -25.47 -5.52 21.81
CA LEU A 281 -26.45 -5.10 20.80
C LEU A 281 -26.66 -6.14 19.69
N GLY A 282 -25.77 -7.13 19.57
CA GLY A 282 -25.82 -8.13 18.50
C GLY A 282 -25.35 -7.59 17.15
N VAL A 283 -24.67 -6.44 17.13
CA VAL A 283 -24.16 -5.79 15.91
C VAL A 283 -22.67 -6.03 15.70
N MET A 284 -21.95 -6.52 16.71
CA MET A 284 -20.53 -6.86 16.58
C MET A 284 -20.36 -8.26 16.02
N HIS A 285 -19.26 -8.51 15.29
CA HIS A 285 -18.98 -9.81 14.67
C HIS A 285 -19.11 -10.98 15.67
N GLY A 286 -18.51 -10.85 16.85
CA GLY A 286 -18.50 -11.91 17.88
C GLY A 286 -19.82 -12.08 18.64
N GLU A 287 -20.84 -11.26 18.39
CA GLU A 287 -22.13 -11.32 19.10
C GLU A 287 -23.25 -11.97 18.29
N ARG A 288 -22.98 -12.28 17.01
CA ARG A 288 -23.95 -12.86 16.09
C ARG A 288 -23.44 -14.16 15.49
N GLY A 289 -24.35 -15.09 15.21
CA GLY A 289 -24.01 -16.33 14.52
C GLY A 289 -23.81 -16.13 13.03
N ASP A 290 -24.57 -15.21 12.44
CA ASP A 290 -24.62 -14.97 10.99
C ASP A 290 -24.78 -13.46 10.66
N LEU A 291 -24.22 -13.02 9.53
CA LEU A 291 -24.37 -11.68 8.98
C LEU A 291 -25.83 -11.36 8.61
N TYR A 292 -26.62 -12.35 8.19
CA TYR A 292 -28.05 -12.13 7.87
C TYR A 292 -28.92 -11.80 9.09
N GLU A 293 -28.39 -11.93 10.32
CA GLU A 293 -29.04 -11.41 11.52
C GLU A 293 -28.92 -9.87 11.64
N LEU A 294 -27.90 -9.28 11.01
CA LEU A 294 -27.57 -7.86 11.14
C LEU A 294 -28.73 -6.93 10.75
N PRO A 295 -29.42 -7.09 9.60
CA PRO A 295 -30.50 -6.20 9.21
C PRO A 295 -31.61 -6.10 10.26
N LYS A 296 -32.04 -7.23 10.84
CA LYS A 296 -33.07 -7.26 11.89
C LYS A 296 -32.63 -6.53 13.16
N LYS A 297 -31.36 -6.69 13.57
CA LYS A 297 -30.80 -5.98 14.72
C LYS A 297 -30.75 -4.47 14.47
N ILE A 298 -30.28 -4.07 13.28
CA ILE A 298 -30.20 -2.67 12.89
C ILE A 298 -31.59 -2.04 12.76
N ASP A 299 -32.61 -2.73 12.22
CA ASP A 299 -33.98 -2.22 12.20
C ASP A 299 -34.49 -1.91 13.61
N LEU A 300 -34.26 -2.81 14.56
CA LEU A 300 -34.66 -2.61 15.95
C LEU A 300 -33.96 -1.40 16.58
N ILE A 301 -32.64 -1.29 16.42
CA ILE A 301 -31.83 -0.17 16.94
C ILE A 301 -32.25 1.15 16.29
N SER A 302 -32.53 1.13 14.98
CA SER A 302 -32.89 2.32 14.20
C SER A 302 -34.21 2.98 14.65
N LYS A 303 -35.00 2.31 15.49
CA LYS A 303 -36.22 2.87 16.11
C LYS A 303 -35.90 3.90 17.20
N GLY A 304 -34.74 3.80 17.85
CA GLY A 304 -34.31 4.73 18.90
C GLY A 304 -33.10 5.59 18.53
N GLU A 305 -32.22 5.09 17.65
CA GLU A 305 -30.98 5.75 17.25
C GLU A 305 -30.95 5.92 15.73
N GLN A 306 -30.25 6.94 15.22
CA GLN A 306 -29.90 6.97 13.80
C GLN A 306 -28.67 6.08 13.59
N VAL A 307 -28.75 5.13 12.66
CA VAL A 307 -27.67 4.22 12.32
C VAL A 307 -27.03 4.63 11.00
N VAL A 308 -25.71 4.70 10.98
CA VAL A 308 -24.90 5.01 9.79
C VAL A 308 -23.87 3.90 9.62
N ILE A 309 -23.76 3.33 8.43
CA ILE A 309 -22.71 2.36 8.10
C ILE A 309 -21.71 3.05 7.17
N ALA A 310 -20.47 3.23 7.63
CA ALA A 310 -19.37 3.72 6.81
C ALA A 310 -18.68 2.53 6.13
N ALA A 311 -18.92 2.37 4.83
CA ALA A 311 -18.31 1.35 4.00
C ALA A 311 -17.03 1.89 3.35
N SER A 312 -15.99 1.06 3.20
CA SER A 312 -14.72 1.54 2.63
C SER A 312 -14.74 1.72 1.12
N SER A 313 -15.71 1.11 0.42
CA SER A 313 -15.82 1.19 -1.03
C SER A 313 -17.28 1.15 -1.49
N GLY A 314 -17.51 1.60 -2.73
CA GLY A 314 -18.83 1.52 -3.35
C GLY A 314 -19.34 0.08 -3.48
N GLY A 315 -18.46 -0.86 -3.83
CA GLY A 315 -18.81 -2.29 -3.88
C GLY A 315 -19.27 -2.84 -2.52
N GLN A 316 -18.58 -2.47 -1.43
CA GLN A 316 -19.02 -2.85 -0.09
C GLN A 316 -20.37 -2.22 0.29
N ALA A 317 -20.59 -0.96 -0.07
CA ALA A 317 -21.86 -0.28 0.20
C ALA A 317 -23.05 -0.97 -0.50
N GLU A 318 -22.87 -1.37 -1.76
CA GLU A 318 -23.90 -2.11 -2.50
C GLU A 318 -24.16 -3.50 -1.90
N ARG A 319 -23.12 -4.22 -1.49
CA ARG A 319 -23.27 -5.50 -0.78
C ARG A 319 -24.08 -5.36 0.51
N PHE A 320 -23.78 -4.34 1.33
CA PHE A 320 -24.61 -4.05 2.50
C PHE A 320 -26.05 -3.73 2.11
N ARG A 321 -26.27 -2.93 1.07
CA ARG A 321 -27.63 -2.60 0.60
C ARG A 321 -28.42 -3.86 0.20
N GLU A 322 -27.80 -4.80 -0.49
CA GLU A 322 -28.41 -6.07 -0.89
C GLU A 322 -28.79 -6.92 0.33
N VAL A 323 -27.86 -7.14 1.28
CA VAL A 323 -28.11 -7.90 2.52
C VAL A 323 -29.29 -7.32 3.31
N PHE A 324 -29.39 -6.00 3.39
CA PHE A 324 -30.50 -5.33 4.08
C PHE A 324 -31.82 -5.46 3.30
N ALA A 325 -31.77 -5.37 1.97
CA ALA A 325 -32.95 -5.50 1.11
C ALA A 325 -33.57 -6.90 1.15
N ASP A 326 -32.75 -7.95 1.20
CA ASP A 326 -33.19 -9.35 1.28
C ASP A 326 -34.01 -9.62 2.56
N GLU A 327 -33.67 -8.95 3.65
CA GLU A 327 -34.39 -9.02 4.94
C GLU A 327 -35.49 -7.95 5.07
N GLY A 328 -35.79 -7.22 4.00
CA GLY A 328 -36.85 -6.21 3.96
C GLY A 328 -36.55 -4.93 4.75
N VAL A 329 -35.28 -4.66 5.08
CA VAL A 329 -34.84 -3.48 5.83
C VAL A 329 -34.35 -2.41 4.86
N VAL A 330 -34.93 -1.22 4.95
CA VAL A 330 -34.54 -0.09 4.08
C VAL A 330 -33.31 0.61 4.66
N CYS A 331 -32.15 0.39 4.05
CA CYS A 331 -30.91 1.12 4.35
C CYS A 331 -30.23 1.55 3.03
N PRO A 332 -30.52 2.75 2.51
CA PRO A 332 -30.02 3.20 1.22
C PRO A 332 -28.55 3.63 1.29
N VAL A 333 -27.87 3.61 0.14
CA VAL A 333 -26.54 4.21 -0.03
C VAL A 333 -26.71 5.70 -0.31
N VAL A 334 -26.05 6.54 0.50
CA VAL A 334 -26.08 8.00 0.42
C VAL A 334 -24.65 8.48 0.17
N PRO A 335 -24.42 9.35 -0.83
CA PRO A 335 -23.10 9.94 -1.06
C PRO A 335 -22.61 10.70 0.17
N LEU A 336 -21.30 10.62 0.47
CA LEU A 336 -20.72 11.24 1.67
C LEU A 336 -21.02 12.74 1.81
N ARG A 337 -21.05 13.46 0.69
CA ARG A 337 -21.36 14.90 0.64
C ARG A 337 -22.80 15.23 1.05
N GLU A 338 -23.71 14.27 0.92
CA GLU A 338 -25.13 14.40 1.25
C GLU A 338 -25.47 13.76 2.60
N ALA A 339 -24.61 12.85 3.09
CA ALA A 339 -24.78 12.10 4.33
C ALA A 339 -25.09 13.00 5.54
N GLY A 340 -24.45 14.17 5.64
CA GLY A 340 -24.68 15.12 6.73
C GLY A 340 -26.11 15.64 6.82
N ALA A 341 -26.76 15.86 5.68
CA ALA A 341 -28.13 16.37 5.59
C ALA A 341 -29.19 15.26 5.67
N TYR A 342 -28.79 13.99 5.61
CA TYR A 342 -29.71 12.87 5.57
C TYR A 342 -30.46 12.68 6.89
N GLU A 343 -31.79 12.54 6.78
CA GLU A 343 -32.71 12.41 7.92
C GLU A 343 -33.20 10.98 8.16
N GLY A 344 -32.93 10.03 7.26
CA GLY A 344 -33.42 8.65 7.45
C GLY A 344 -32.77 7.94 8.65
N ARG A 345 -33.45 6.90 9.16
CA ARG A 345 -33.06 6.17 10.38
C ARG A 345 -31.86 5.25 10.21
N CYS A 346 -31.66 4.71 9.01
CA CYS A 346 -30.52 3.88 8.61
C CYS A 346 -30.05 4.38 7.24
N PHE A 347 -28.75 4.44 7.02
CA PHE A 347 -28.16 4.55 5.69
C PHE A 347 -26.70 4.08 5.68
N ILE A 348 -26.20 3.84 4.48
CA ILE A 348 -24.81 3.47 4.20
C ILE A 348 -24.15 4.66 3.49
N THR A 349 -22.93 4.99 3.84
CA THR A 349 -22.12 5.98 3.13
C THR A 349 -20.76 5.39 2.81
N VAL A 350 -20.17 5.79 1.68
CA VAL A 350 -18.80 5.40 1.33
C VAL A 350 -17.83 6.43 1.89
N GLY A 351 -16.86 6.00 2.68
CA GLY A 351 -15.84 6.86 3.25
C GLY A 351 -14.83 6.09 4.10
N ASP A 352 -13.64 6.65 4.25
CA ASP A 352 -12.59 6.04 5.04
C ASP A 352 -12.75 6.46 6.51
N LEU A 353 -13.20 5.51 7.34
CA LEU A 353 -13.35 5.67 8.78
C LEU A 353 -12.81 4.43 9.46
N SER A 354 -11.88 4.61 10.39
CA SER A 354 -11.10 3.54 10.98
C SER A 354 -11.88 2.75 12.03
N GLU A 355 -12.70 3.44 12.82
CA GLU A 355 -13.52 2.86 13.90
C GLU A 355 -14.90 3.53 13.99
N GLY A 356 -15.88 2.81 14.53
CA GLY A 356 -17.22 3.31 14.77
C GLY A 356 -17.30 4.35 15.88
N LEU A 357 -18.47 4.97 16.01
CA LEU A 357 -18.80 5.89 17.09
C LEU A 357 -20.25 5.69 17.52
N ARG A 358 -20.49 5.42 18.80
CA ARG A 358 -21.85 5.40 19.36
C ARG A 358 -21.98 6.43 20.48
N VAL A 359 -22.96 7.31 20.35
CA VAL A 359 -23.30 8.36 21.30
C VAL A 359 -24.83 8.42 21.43
N PRO A 360 -25.40 9.07 22.44
CA PRO A 360 -26.84 9.12 22.61
C PRO A 360 -27.60 9.54 21.33
N GLY A 361 -28.40 8.62 20.79
CA GLY A 361 -29.22 8.84 19.59
C GLY A 361 -28.50 8.67 18.25
N LEU A 362 -27.22 8.27 18.22
CA LEU A 362 -26.44 8.08 16.98
C LEU A 362 -25.49 6.88 17.12
N MET A 363 -25.49 6.04 16.09
CA MET A 363 -24.58 4.92 15.95
C MET A 363 -23.95 4.94 14.56
N VAL A 364 -22.63 5.11 14.50
CA VAL A 364 -21.80 4.97 13.31
C VAL A 364 -21.06 3.64 13.43
N LEU A 365 -21.25 2.77 12.46
CA LEU A 365 -20.62 1.45 12.36
C LEU A 365 -19.66 1.44 11.18
N THR A 366 -18.50 0.83 11.36
CA THR A 366 -17.57 0.51 10.27
C THR A 366 -17.51 -1.00 10.09
N GLU A 367 -16.78 -1.43 9.07
CA GLU A 367 -16.47 -2.83 8.85
C GLU A 367 -15.68 -3.46 10.00
N LEU A 368 -14.98 -2.66 10.81
CA LEU A 368 -14.27 -3.16 12.00
C LEU A 368 -15.25 -3.72 13.03
N GLU A 369 -16.29 -2.98 13.40
CA GLU A 369 -17.29 -3.45 14.36
C GLU A 369 -18.10 -4.62 13.77
N LEU A 370 -18.43 -4.53 12.48
CA LEU A 370 -19.24 -5.52 11.82
C LEU A 370 -18.49 -6.85 11.62
N PHE A 371 -17.25 -6.86 11.18
CA PHE A 371 -16.56 -8.10 10.77
C PHE A 371 -15.35 -8.47 11.65
N GLY A 372 -14.93 -7.58 12.54
CA GLY A 372 -13.73 -7.76 13.34
C GLY A 372 -12.45 -7.40 12.57
N GLY A 373 -11.54 -6.71 13.27
CA GLY A 373 -10.15 -6.42 12.88
C GLY A 373 -9.79 -6.43 11.40
N ARG A 374 -9.75 -5.25 10.76
CA ARG A 374 -8.90 -5.03 9.58
C ARG A 374 -7.44 -4.89 10.02
N PRO A 375 -6.47 -5.56 9.40
CA PRO A 375 -5.15 -4.95 9.26
C PRO A 375 -5.33 -3.72 8.38
N ALA A 376 -4.99 -2.54 8.90
CA ALA A 376 -4.88 -1.33 8.10
C ALA A 376 -3.91 -1.61 6.95
N TYR A 377 -4.42 -1.73 5.73
CA TYR A 377 -3.57 -1.73 4.56
C TYR A 377 -3.42 -0.30 4.08
N ARG A 378 -2.19 0.21 4.20
CA ARG A 378 -1.73 1.26 3.29
C ARG A 378 -1.77 0.64 1.89
N PRO A 379 -2.50 1.21 0.91
CA PRO A 379 -2.15 0.94 -0.47
C PRO A 379 -0.71 1.42 -0.64
N LEU A 380 0.23 0.48 -0.67
CA LEU A 380 1.57 0.77 -1.19
C LEU A 380 1.32 1.26 -2.61
N LYS A 381 1.52 2.56 -2.85
CA LYS A 381 1.78 3.03 -4.20
C LYS A 381 2.95 2.20 -4.70
N ARG A 382 2.67 1.37 -5.68
CA ARG A 382 3.61 0.40 -6.20
C ARG A 382 4.79 1.16 -6.78
N SER A 383 6.01 0.89 -6.31
CA SER A 383 7.14 0.86 -7.23
C SER A 383 7.02 -0.46 -8.01
N LYS A 384 6.29 -0.43 -9.14
CA LYS A 384 6.36 -1.52 -10.12
C LYS A 384 7.68 -1.40 -10.87
N VAL A 385 8.79 -1.66 -10.19
CA VAL A 385 10.07 -1.92 -10.86
C VAL A 385 10.30 -3.42 -10.81
N SER A 386 9.58 -4.15 -11.64
CA SER A 386 9.98 -5.49 -12.06
C SER A 386 9.80 -5.64 -13.57
N GLY A 387 10.94 -5.43 -14.24
CA GLY A 387 11.32 -6.12 -15.47
C GLY A 387 10.44 -5.88 -16.68
N LEU A 388 10.87 -4.98 -17.57
CA LEU A 388 10.99 -5.23 -19.01
C LEU A 388 11.60 -4.00 -19.70
N LEU A 389 12.47 -4.27 -20.68
CA LEU A 389 13.16 -3.34 -21.58
C LEU A 389 14.53 -2.83 -21.10
N THR A 390 15.51 -3.73 -21.06
CA THR A 390 16.89 -3.37 -21.41
C THR A 390 16.90 -3.07 -22.92
N SER A 391 16.64 -1.82 -23.26
CA SER A 391 17.04 -1.28 -24.55
C SER A 391 18.58 -1.19 -24.58
N VAL A 392 19.15 -1.14 -25.78
CA VAL A 392 20.60 -1.14 -25.96
C VAL A 392 21.26 0.19 -25.55
N ASP A 393 20.45 1.18 -25.15
CA ASP A 393 20.86 2.53 -24.74
C ASP A 393 21.55 2.58 -23.36
N ASP A 394 21.59 1.47 -22.61
CA ASP A 394 22.25 1.36 -21.29
C ASP A 394 23.73 0.87 -21.36
N LEU A 395 24.33 0.80 -22.56
CA LEU A 395 25.72 0.37 -22.74
C LEU A 395 26.70 1.54 -22.52
N MET A 396 27.47 1.49 -21.44
CA MET A 396 28.56 2.42 -21.15
C MET A 396 29.90 1.83 -21.57
N GLN A 397 30.86 2.69 -21.94
CA GLN A 397 32.23 2.28 -22.23
C GLN A 397 32.81 1.51 -21.02
N GLY A 398 33.38 0.34 -21.26
CA GLY A 398 33.87 -0.57 -20.24
C GLY A 398 32.90 -1.67 -19.83
N ASP A 399 31.63 -1.61 -20.23
CA ASP A 399 30.65 -2.66 -19.95
C ASP A 399 31.06 -4.00 -20.58
N SER A 400 30.85 -5.09 -19.85
CA SER A 400 30.95 -6.42 -20.41
C SER A 400 29.74 -6.71 -21.31
N VAL A 401 29.98 -7.23 -22.50
CA VAL A 401 28.96 -7.55 -23.50
C VAL A 401 29.14 -8.95 -24.05
N VAL A 402 28.05 -9.56 -24.51
CA VAL A 402 28.05 -10.83 -25.23
C VAL A 402 27.73 -10.55 -26.69
N HIS A 403 28.67 -10.89 -27.57
CA HIS A 403 28.37 -11.02 -29.00
C HIS A 403 27.95 -12.47 -29.30
N ALA A 404 26.80 -12.64 -29.96
CA ALA A 404 26.17 -13.95 -30.21
C ALA A 404 27.12 -15.02 -30.78
N ASP A 405 28.06 -14.62 -31.66
CA ASP A 405 29.00 -15.52 -32.31
C ASP A 405 30.43 -15.49 -31.79
N LYS A 406 30.80 -14.45 -31.02
CA LYS A 406 32.20 -14.17 -30.68
C LYS A 406 32.47 -14.28 -29.17
N GLY A 407 31.42 -14.31 -28.35
CA GLY A 407 31.52 -14.51 -26.91
C GLY A 407 31.60 -13.22 -26.13
N ILE A 408 32.11 -13.31 -24.91
CA ILE A 408 32.17 -12.20 -23.96
C ILE A 408 33.31 -11.26 -24.35
N GLY A 409 32.97 -10.00 -24.60
CA GLY A 409 33.91 -8.90 -24.87
C GLY A 409 33.60 -7.70 -23.96
N ARG A 410 34.38 -6.64 -24.12
CA ARG A 410 34.22 -5.35 -23.44
C ARG A 410 33.82 -4.29 -24.47
N PHE A 411 32.80 -3.51 -24.18
CA PHE A 411 32.36 -2.43 -25.07
C PHE A 411 33.30 -1.23 -24.95
N LEU A 412 33.88 -0.80 -26.07
CA LEU A 412 34.80 0.34 -26.12
C LEU A 412 34.14 1.64 -26.58
N GLY A 413 32.90 1.60 -27.06
CA GLY A 413 32.17 2.76 -27.58
C GLY A 413 31.93 2.70 -29.09
N LEU A 414 31.41 3.81 -29.62
CA LEU A 414 31.25 4.04 -31.05
C LEU A 414 32.49 4.72 -31.62
N VAL A 415 32.96 4.27 -32.78
CA VAL A 415 34.12 4.81 -33.49
C VAL A 415 33.69 5.12 -34.92
N HIS A 416 34.05 6.31 -35.40
CA HIS A 416 33.87 6.70 -36.80
C HIS A 416 35.14 6.35 -37.58
N GLU A 417 35.02 5.49 -38.58
CA GLU A 417 36.14 5.05 -39.43
C GLU A 417 35.85 5.40 -40.89
N GLU A 418 36.84 5.97 -41.58
CA GLU A 418 36.71 6.39 -42.97
C GLU A 418 37.39 5.36 -43.89
N VAL A 419 36.59 4.66 -44.70
CA VAL A 419 37.09 3.63 -45.63
C VAL A 419 36.71 4.03 -47.05
N GLU A 420 37.70 4.17 -47.93
CA GLU A 420 37.52 4.58 -49.33
C GLU A 420 36.73 5.90 -49.50
N GLY A 421 36.89 6.84 -48.56
CA GLY A 421 36.24 8.17 -48.61
C GLY A 421 34.76 8.19 -48.19
N THR A 422 34.28 7.10 -47.59
CA THR A 422 32.95 7.04 -46.94
C THR A 422 33.13 6.75 -45.45
N GLY A 423 32.55 7.58 -44.59
CA GLY A 423 32.56 7.40 -43.14
C GLY A 423 31.56 6.35 -42.68
N TYR A 424 31.99 5.44 -41.82
CA TYR A 424 31.17 4.41 -41.20
C TYR A 424 31.21 4.55 -39.68
N ASP A 425 30.03 4.55 -39.05
CA ASP A 425 29.92 4.44 -37.60
C ASP A 425 29.94 2.96 -37.20
N LEU A 426 30.92 2.60 -36.38
CA LEU A 426 31.18 1.22 -35.95
C LEU A 426 31.13 1.12 -34.43
N ILE A 427 30.61 -0.01 -33.94
CA ILE A 427 30.73 -0.44 -32.54
C ILE A 427 32.08 -1.13 -32.36
N ALA A 428 32.88 -0.65 -31.41
CA ALA A 428 34.16 -1.25 -31.07
C ALA A 428 34.03 -2.14 -29.82
N LEU A 429 34.45 -3.41 -29.93
CA LEU A 429 34.53 -4.37 -28.83
C LEU A 429 35.96 -4.85 -28.62
N GLU A 430 36.37 -5.05 -27.37
CA GLU A 430 37.65 -5.64 -26.97
C GLU A 430 37.46 -7.05 -26.42
N TYR A 431 38.38 -7.95 -26.75
CA TYR A 431 38.42 -9.35 -26.35
C TYR A 431 39.74 -9.68 -25.64
N ASP A 432 39.90 -10.94 -25.19
CA ASP A 432 41.12 -11.39 -24.50
C ASP A 432 42.39 -11.08 -25.31
N GLU A 433 43.50 -10.80 -24.63
CA GLU A 433 44.78 -10.35 -25.23
C GLU A 433 44.72 -9.03 -26.05
N GLY A 434 43.66 -8.23 -25.89
CA GLY A 434 43.52 -6.92 -26.54
C GLY A 434 43.04 -6.98 -28.00
N ASP A 435 42.58 -8.14 -28.46
CA ASP A 435 42.00 -8.31 -29.79
C ASP A 435 40.72 -7.45 -29.94
N ARG A 436 40.59 -6.67 -31.02
CA ARG A 436 39.43 -5.78 -31.26
C ARG A 436 38.52 -6.29 -32.37
N LEU A 437 37.22 -6.09 -32.20
CA LEU A 437 36.18 -6.38 -33.17
C LEU A 437 35.37 -5.11 -33.44
N TYR A 438 35.33 -4.69 -34.70
CA TYR A 438 34.51 -3.58 -35.17
C TYR A 438 33.28 -4.14 -35.89
N LEU A 439 32.10 -3.64 -35.52
CA LEU A 439 30.83 -4.07 -36.07
C LEU A 439 30.06 -2.84 -36.56
N PRO A 440 29.46 -2.86 -37.76
CA PRO A 440 28.55 -1.80 -38.15
C PRO A 440 27.40 -1.65 -37.15
N ILE A 441 26.91 -0.42 -36.95
CA ILE A 441 25.82 -0.12 -36.00
C ILE A 441 24.57 -0.98 -36.26
N ASP A 442 24.26 -1.32 -37.52
CA ASP A 442 23.12 -2.18 -37.88
C ASP A 442 23.19 -3.60 -37.24
N SER A 443 24.39 -4.03 -36.85
CA SER A 443 24.65 -5.35 -36.27
C SER A 443 24.55 -5.36 -34.75
N ILE A 444 24.11 -4.25 -34.15
CA ILE A 444 23.92 -4.08 -32.70
C ILE A 444 22.99 -5.15 -32.08
N SER A 445 22.05 -5.69 -32.84
CA SER A 445 21.15 -6.77 -32.40
C SER A 445 21.87 -8.06 -31.97
N LYS A 446 23.12 -8.24 -32.38
CA LYS A 446 23.98 -9.38 -32.00
C LYS A 446 24.74 -9.17 -30.70
N VAL A 447 24.72 -7.95 -30.16
CA VAL A 447 25.42 -7.54 -28.95
C VAL A 447 24.39 -7.34 -27.84
N ARG A 448 24.66 -7.92 -26.67
CA ARG A 448 23.83 -7.74 -25.47
C ARG A 448 24.71 -7.46 -24.26
N LYS A 449 24.27 -6.60 -23.34
CA LYS A 449 24.96 -6.39 -22.07
C LYS A 449 25.06 -7.71 -21.29
N TYR A 450 26.23 -8.00 -20.75
CA TYR A 450 26.45 -9.16 -19.90
C TYR A 450 26.17 -8.76 -18.45
N HIS A 451 25.17 -9.38 -17.82
CA HIS A 451 24.81 -9.11 -16.43
C HIS A 451 25.69 -9.95 -15.50
N VAL A 452 26.50 -9.28 -14.70
CA VAL A 452 27.44 -9.85 -13.73
C VAL A 452 26.73 -10.03 -12.37
N GLN A 453 26.99 -11.13 -11.67
CA GLN A 453 26.66 -11.25 -10.23
C GLN A 453 27.66 -10.39 -9.43
N GLU A 454 27.18 -9.56 -8.49
CA GLU A 454 28.01 -8.59 -7.75
C GLU A 454 29.39 -9.16 -7.34
N GLY A 455 30.46 -8.47 -7.77
CA GLY A 455 31.84 -8.75 -7.37
C GLY A 455 32.67 -9.70 -8.24
N VAL A 456 32.15 -10.22 -9.36
CA VAL A 456 32.89 -11.19 -10.22
C VAL A 456 33.03 -10.71 -11.67
N GLU A 457 34.17 -10.12 -12.05
CA GLU A 457 34.40 -9.77 -13.47
C GLU A 457 34.46 -11.02 -14.37
N PRO A 458 33.73 -11.03 -15.50
CA PRO A 458 33.76 -12.15 -16.42
C PRO A 458 35.07 -12.18 -17.21
N LYS A 459 35.61 -13.38 -17.41
CA LYS A 459 36.78 -13.56 -18.29
C LYS A 459 36.38 -13.34 -19.75
N LEU A 460 37.07 -12.43 -20.43
CA LEU A 460 36.89 -12.18 -21.86
C LEU A 460 37.19 -13.46 -22.69
N ASP A 461 36.40 -13.67 -23.74
CA ASP A 461 36.66 -14.73 -24.71
C ASP A 461 37.73 -14.28 -25.73
N SER A 462 38.38 -15.23 -26.40
CA SER A 462 39.35 -14.94 -27.46
C SER A 462 38.72 -15.16 -28.84
N LEU A 463 38.90 -14.20 -29.76
CA LEU A 463 38.44 -14.29 -31.15
C LEU A 463 39.10 -15.42 -31.95
N ARG A 464 40.27 -15.91 -31.50
CA ARG A 464 41.09 -16.91 -32.19
C ARG A 464 40.69 -18.34 -31.83
N THR A 465 40.05 -18.54 -30.68
CA THR A 465 39.74 -19.87 -30.15
C THR A 465 38.29 -20.26 -30.39
N LYS A 466 38.02 -21.54 -30.66
CA LYS A 466 36.64 -22.07 -30.74
C LYS A 466 36.01 -22.33 -29.36
N ARG A 467 36.46 -21.65 -28.31
CA ARG A 467 36.01 -21.87 -26.93
C ARG A 467 34.54 -21.49 -26.77
N TRP A 468 34.14 -20.30 -27.22
CA TRP A 468 32.75 -19.84 -27.23
C TRP A 468 31.82 -20.81 -27.96
N GLN A 469 32.22 -21.26 -29.15
CA GLN A 469 31.44 -22.23 -29.93
C GLN A 469 31.24 -23.54 -29.17
N LYS A 470 32.30 -24.11 -28.57
CA LYS A 470 32.20 -25.33 -27.74
C LYS A 470 31.30 -25.12 -26.51
N THR A 471 31.40 -23.97 -25.84
CA THR A 471 30.53 -23.61 -24.70
C THR A 471 29.07 -23.51 -25.14
N ARG A 472 28.80 -22.81 -26.24
CA ARG A 472 27.46 -22.66 -26.84
C ARG A 472 26.86 -24.01 -27.20
N ASP A 473 27.62 -24.90 -27.84
CA ASP A 473 27.14 -26.24 -28.21
C ASP A 473 26.85 -27.11 -26.98
N LYS A 474 27.70 -27.04 -25.95
CA LYS A 474 27.49 -27.73 -24.67
C LYS A 474 26.22 -27.23 -23.96
N VAL A 475 26.02 -25.91 -23.90
CA VAL A 475 24.82 -25.30 -23.32
C VAL A 475 23.58 -25.67 -24.14
N LYS A 476 23.62 -25.59 -25.47
CA LYS A 476 22.54 -26.01 -26.36
C LYS A 476 22.15 -27.47 -26.13
N LYS A 477 23.13 -28.37 -25.96
CA LYS A 477 22.88 -29.77 -25.60
C LYS A 477 22.18 -29.88 -24.24
N ARG A 478 22.65 -29.16 -23.22
CA ARG A 478 22.02 -29.15 -21.88
C ARG A 478 20.59 -28.60 -21.90
N VAL A 479 20.34 -27.49 -22.61
CA VAL A 479 19.00 -26.91 -22.78
C VAL A 479 18.08 -27.90 -23.48
N LYS A 480 18.57 -28.58 -24.53
CA LYS A 480 17.79 -29.63 -25.22
C LYS A 480 17.45 -30.80 -24.31
N GLU A 481 18.39 -31.24 -23.46
CA GLU A 481 18.13 -32.31 -22.49
C GLU A 481 17.14 -31.86 -21.39
N LEU A 482 17.23 -30.62 -20.92
CA LEU A 482 16.25 -30.05 -19.98
C LEU A 482 14.85 -29.97 -20.62
N ALA A 483 14.76 -29.46 -21.85
CA ALA A 483 13.51 -29.39 -22.60
C ALA A 483 12.89 -30.79 -22.79
N LYS A 484 13.69 -31.80 -23.15
CA LYS A 484 13.23 -33.19 -23.22
C LYS A 484 12.68 -33.70 -21.88
N LYS A 485 13.36 -33.40 -20.76
CA LYS A 485 12.90 -33.79 -19.42
C LYS A 485 11.56 -33.13 -19.08
N LEU A 486 11.42 -31.83 -19.32
CA LEU A 486 10.16 -31.10 -19.10
C LEU A 486 9.05 -31.66 -19.98
N LEU A 487 9.28 -31.86 -21.28
CA LEU A 487 8.30 -32.46 -22.19
C LEU A 487 7.87 -33.86 -21.73
N LYS A 488 8.79 -34.68 -21.24
CA LYS A 488 8.48 -36.00 -20.69
C LYS A 488 7.62 -35.91 -19.41
N LEU A 489 7.87 -34.92 -18.55
CA LEU A 489 7.06 -34.65 -17.35
C LEU A 489 5.64 -34.20 -17.73
N TYR A 490 5.50 -33.28 -18.71
CA TYR A 490 4.19 -32.84 -19.19
C TYR A 490 3.40 -33.96 -19.88
N ALA A 491 4.04 -34.72 -20.77
CA ALA A 491 3.40 -35.88 -21.41
C ALA A 491 2.98 -36.95 -20.40
N GLY A 492 3.78 -37.18 -19.36
CA GLY A 492 3.43 -38.10 -18.27
C GLY A 492 2.21 -37.62 -17.47
N ARG A 493 2.04 -36.30 -17.29
CA ARG A 493 0.92 -35.70 -16.56
C ARG A 493 -0.37 -35.65 -17.38
N GLU A 494 -0.28 -35.45 -18.69
CA GLU A 494 -1.47 -35.50 -19.58
C GLU A 494 -2.10 -36.90 -19.67
N LEU A 495 -1.34 -37.94 -19.36
CA LEU A 495 -1.83 -39.33 -19.34
C LEU A 495 -2.49 -39.74 -18.02
N VAL A 496 -2.42 -38.89 -16.98
CA VAL A 496 -3.00 -39.15 -15.67
C VAL A 496 -4.30 -38.36 -15.52
N ASP A 497 -5.40 -39.06 -15.28
CA ASP A 497 -6.66 -38.42 -14.94
C ASP A 497 -6.55 -37.75 -13.55
N GLY A 498 -6.78 -36.44 -13.52
CA GLY A 498 -6.84 -35.64 -12.30
C GLY A 498 -8.22 -35.68 -11.65
N THR A 499 -8.32 -35.09 -10.45
CA THR A 499 -9.62 -34.84 -9.81
C THR A 499 -10.09 -33.45 -10.20
N ALA A 500 -11.17 -33.36 -10.97
CA ALA A 500 -11.86 -32.10 -11.24
C ALA A 500 -12.66 -31.67 -10.00
N PHE A 501 -12.44 -30.44 -9.54
CA PHE A 501 -13.26 -29.82 -8.50
C PHE A 501 -14.58 -29.31 -9.08
N GLY A 502 -15.64 -29.29 -8.27
CA GLY A 502 -16.96 -28.83 -8.68
C GLY A 502 -17.09 -27.31 -8.72
N ASP A 503 -18.24 -26.85 -9.19
CA ASP A 503 -18.58 -25.44 -9.32
C ASP A 503 -18.56 -24.70 -7.98
N GLU A 504 -18.38 -23.38 -8.04
CA GLU A 504 -18.38 -22.53 -6.85
C GLU A 504 -19.78 -22.34 -6.26
N SER A 505 -19.86 -22.59 -4.95
CA SER A 505 -21.06 -22.39 -4.13
C SER A 505 -21.09 -21.00 -3.51
N GLN A 506 -22.20 -20.67 -2.84
CA GLN A 506 -22.33 -19.43 -2.05
C GLN A 506 -21.22 -19.29 -0.99
N MET A 507 -20.77 -20.38 -0.38
CA MET A 507 -19.66 -20.36 0.59
C MET A 507 -18.32 -19.93 -0.04
N HIS A 508 -18.10 -20.16 -1.34
CA HIS A 508 -16.89 -19.65 -2.00
C HIS A 508 -16.94 -18.13 -2.10
N ARG A 509 -18.09 -17.57 -2.50
CA ARG A 509 -18.28 -16.12 -2.55
C ARG A 509 -18.17 -15.48 -1.17
N GLU A 510 -18.69 -16.15 -0.15
CA GLU A 510 -18.53 -15.73 1.25
C GLU A 510 -17.05 -15.72 1.64
N PHE A 511 -16.32 -16.80 1.37
CA PHE A 511 -14.88 -16.86 1.60
C PHE A 511 -14.16 -15.70 0.91
N GLU A 512 -14.43 -15.45 -0.38
CA GLU A 512 -13.85 -14.33 -1.12
C GLU A 512 -14.25 -12.95 -0.58
N SER A 513 -15.49 -12.79 -0.09
CA SER A 513 -15.98 -11.53 0.46
C SER A 513 -15.25 -11.10 1.75
N PHE A 514 -14.68 -12.07 2.49
CA PHE A 514 -13.82 -11.81 3.64
C PHE A 514 -12.43 -11.31 3.26
N PHE A 515 -12.08 -11.27 1.96
CA PHE A 515 -10.83 -10.66 1.52
C PHE A 515 -10.93 -9.13 1.62
N PRO A 516 -10.12 -8.48 2.47
CA PRO A 516 -10.34 -7.07 2.80
C PRO A 516 -9.70 -6.09 1.81
N TYR A 517 -9.20 -6.57 0.67
CA TYR A 517 -8.49 -5.78 -0.33
C TYR A 517 -9.20 -5.86 -1.68
N GLU A 518 -9.08 -4.81 -2.48
CA GLU A 518 -9.51 -4.83 -3.87
C GLU A 518 -8.53 -5.64 -4.70
N GLU A 519 -9.04 -6.60 -5.46
CA GLU A 519 -8.21 -7.44 -6.32
C GLU A 519 -7.76 -6.64 -7.53
N THR A 520 -6.47 -6.74 -7.84
CA THR A 520 -5.96 -6.19 -9.08
C THR A 520 -6.36 -7.06 -10.27
N PRO A 521 -6.39 -6.51 -11.51
CA PRO A 521 -6.73 -7.29 -12.70
C PRO A 521 -5.89 -8.57 -12.87
N ASP A 522 -4.58 -8.51 -12.60
CA ASP A 522 -3.70 -9.67 -12.68
C ASP A 522 -4.02 -10.72 -11.61
N GLN A 523 -4.41 -10.29 -10.40
CA GLN A 523 -4.86 -11.22 -9.35
C GLN A 523 -6.17 -11.89 -9.75
N SER A 524 -7.13 -11.12 -10.25
CA SER A 524 -8.42 -11.64 -10.73
C SER A 524 -8.21 -12.66 -11.85
N SER A 525 -7.34 -12.35 -12.81
CA SER A 525 -6.96 -13.27 -13.89
C SER A 525 -6.28 -14.53 -13.36
N ALA A 526 -5.36 -14.40 -12.40
CA ALA A 526 -4.66 -15.54 -11.82
C ALA A 526 -5.59 -16.46 -11.02
N VAL A 527 -6.54 -15.89 -10.27
CA VAL A 527 -7.57 -16.64 -9.54
C VAL A 527 -8.45 -17.41 -10.52
N GLU A 528 -8.95 -16.76 -11.56
CA GLU A 528 -9.79 -17.39 -12.58
C GLU A 528 -9.06 -18.51 -13.33
N ASP A 529 -7.79 -18.29 -13.67
CA ASP A 529 -6.94 -19.29 -14.31
C ASP A 529 -6.72 -20.52 -13.42
N ILE A 530 -6.42 -20.31 -12.14
CA ILE A 530 -6.27 -21.40 -11.16
C ILE A 530 -7.59 -22.14 -10.97
N ARG A 531 -8.71 -21.40 -10.91
CA ARG A 531 -10.04 -21.97 -10.81
C ARG A 531 -10.34 -22.91 -11.97
N ARG A 532 -10.08 -22.48 -13.21
CA ARG A 532 -10.25 -23.30 -14.42
C ARG A 532 -9.37 -24.54 -14.41
N ASP A 533 -8.11 -24.40 -13.98
CA ASP A 533 -7.19 -25.54 -13.90
C ASP A 533 -7.64 -26.54 -12.84
N MET A 534 -8.22 -26.08 -11.72
CA MET A 534 -8.78 -26.94 -10.68
C MET A 534 -10.08 -27.64 -11.11
N GLU A 535 -10.90 -27.00 -11.93
CA GLU A 535 -12.14 -27.59 -12.47
C GLU A 535 -11.88 -28.56 -13.64
N SER A 536 -10.64 -28.59 -14.15
CA SER A 536 -10.22 -29.49 -15.21
C SER A 536 -10.02 -30.92 -14.72
N SER A 537 -10.29 -31.90 -15.59
CA SER A 537 -9.91 -33.30 -15.36
C SER A 537 -8.40 -33.55 -15.50
N ARG A 538 -7.62 -32.53 -15.89
CA ARG A 538 -6.16 -32.60 -15.97
C ARG A 538 -5.53 -32.09 -14.66
N PRO A 539 -4.51 -32.77 -14.11
CA PRO A 539 -3.81 -32.27 -12.94
C PRO A 539 -3.21 -30.86 -13.18
N MET A 540 -3.60 -29.89 -12.35
CA MET A 540 -3.05 -28.54 -12.37
C MET A 540 -1.53 -28.55 -12.05
N ASP A 541 -0.75 -27.85 -12.87
CA ASP A 541 0.67 -27.58 -12.63
C ASP A 541 0.99 -26.14 -13.03
N ARG A 542 0.70 -25.21 -12.12
CA ARG A 542 0.81 -23.78 -12.36
C ARG A 542 1.85 -23.14 -11.45
N LEU A 543 2.65 -22.25 -12.03
CA LEU A 543 3.55 -21.37 -11.30
C LEU A 543 2.96 -19.96 -11.24
N LEU A 544 2.61 -19.51 -10.04
CA LEU A 544 2.18 -18.14 -9.80
C LEU A 544 3.39 -17.26 -9.46
N CYS A 545 3.73 -16.33 -10.35
CA CYS A 545 4.81 -15.38 -10.15
C CYS A 545 4.25 -14.02 -9.72
N GLY A 546 4.95 -13.35 -8.80
CA GLY A 546 4.62 -11.99 -8.37
C GLY A 546 5.55 -11.54 -7.24
N ASP A 547 5.69 -10.24 -7.05
CA ASP A 547 6.59 -9.68 -6.04
C ASP A 547 6.03 -9.83 -4.61
N VAL A 548 6.86 -9.56 -3.61
CA VAL A 548 6.45 -9.64 -2.19
C VAL A 548 5.31 -8.65 -1.95
N GLY A 549 4.23 -9.10 -1.29
CA GLY A 549 3.06 -8.27 -1.00
C GLY A 549 1.94 -8.29 -2.07
N TYR A 550 2.13 -8.95 -3.22
CA TYR A 550 1.15 -8.99 -4.31
C TYR A 550 -0.01 -9.99 -4.09
N GLY A 551 -0.31 -10.36 -2.86
CA GLY A 551 -1.45 -11.25 -2.56
C GLY A 551 -1.32 -12.69 -3.05
N LYS A 552 -0.12 -13.18 -3.38
CA LYS A 552 0.10 -14.60 -3.79
C LYS A 552 -0.50 -15.60 -2.79
N THR A 553 -0.38 -15.28 -1.50
CA THR A 553 -0.93 -16.11 -0.43
C THR A 553 -2.46 -16.14 -0.46
N GLU A 554 -3.14 -15.05 -0.84
CA GLU A 554 -4.60 -15.03 -0.98
C GLU A 554 -5.05 -15.96 -2.10
N VAL A 555 -4.41 -15.85 -3.27
CA VAL A 555 -4.71 -16.72 -4.41
C VAL A 555 -4.56 -18.20 -4.04
N ALA A 556 -3.49 -18.53 -3.30
CA ALA A 556 -3.29 -19.89 -2.79
C ALA A 556 -4.35 -20.31 -1.74
N MET A 557 -4.80 -19.39 -0.89
CA MET A 557 -5.86 -19.66 0.11
C MET A 557 -7.22 -19.92 -0.54
N ARG A 558 -7.57 -19.22 -1.63
CA ARG A 558 -8.81 -19.49 -2.39
C ARG A 558 -8.79 -20.88 -3.03
N ALA A 559 -7.66 -21.26 -3.63
CA ALA A 559 -7.46 -22.61 -4.15
C ALA A 559 -7.56 -23.66 -3.02
N ALA A 560 -6.94 -23.39 -1.87
CA ALA A 560 -7.03 -24.27 -0.71
C ALA A 560 -8.48 -24.41 -0.20
N PHE A 561 -9.24 -23.32 -0.16
CA PHE A 561 -10.64 -23.33 0.24
C PHE A 561 -11.49 -24.18 -0.71
N LYS A 562 -11.35 -23.99 -2.03
CA LYS A 562 -12.07 -24.81 -3.02
C LYS A 562 -11.76 -26.29 -2.86
N ALA A 563 -10.50 -26.64 -2.59
CA ALA A 563 -10.11 -28.04 -2.37
C ALA A 563 -10.74 -28.63 -1.10
N VAL A 564 -10.64 -27.91 0.02
CA VAL A 564 -11.22 -28.32 1.31
C VAL A 564 -12.74 -28.42 1.25
N PHE A 565 -13.40 -27.46 0.60
CA PHE A 565 -14.85 -27.47 0.40
C PHE A 565 -15.35 -28.75 -0.29
N HIS A 566 -14.53 -29.33 -1.16
CA HIS A 566 -14.82 -30.58 -1.87
C HIS A 566 -14.29 -31.83 -1.13
N GLY A 567 -14.02 -31.74 0.16
CA GLY A 567 -13.59 -32.85 1.01
C GLY A 567 -12.18 -33.37 0.67
N LYS A 568 -11.31 -32.50 0.15
CA LYS A 568 -9.89 -32.83 -0.11
C LYS A 568 -8.99 -32.16 0.90
N GLN A 569 -7.93 -32.86 1.30
CA GLN A 569 -6.88 -32.29 2.14
C GLN A 569 -5.94 -31.41 1.32
N VAL A 570 -5.41 -30.36 1.94
CA VAL A 570 -4.45 -29.44 1.32
C VAL A 570 -3.13 -29.48 2.09
N ALA A 571 -2.03 -29.63 1.35
CA ALA A 571 -0.68 -29.52 1.89
C ALA A 571 0.01 -28.26 1.33
N VAL A 572 0.45 -27.38 2.23
CA VAL A 572 1.22 -26.18 1.88
C VAL A 572 2.67 -26.42 2.27
N LEU A 573 3.55 -26.56 1.28
CA LEU A 573 4.95 -26.87 1.51
C LEU A 573 5.81 -25.60 1.53
N VAL A 574 6.60 -25.40 2.59
CA VAL A 574 7.42 -24.19 2.78
C VAL A 574 8.88 -24.52 3.12
N PRO A 575 9.85 -23.67 2.74
CA PRO A 575 11.28 -23.99 2.89
C PRO A 575 11.86 -23.72 4.29
N THR A 576 11.19 -22.90 5.11
CA THR A 576 11.70 -22.49 6.43
C THR A 576 10.63 -22.61 7.51
N THR A 577 11.07 -22.76 8.77
CA THR A 577 10.12 -22.78 9.91
C THR A 577 9.40 -21.44 10.08
N LEU A 578 10.09 -20.32 9.85
CA LEU A 578 9.49 -18.98 9.96
C LEU A 578 8.34 -18.81 8.96
N LEU A 579 8.51 -19.25 7.71
CA LEU A 579 7.43 -19.23 6.72
C LEU A 579 6.29 -20.18 7.11
N CYS A 580 6.60 -21.31 7.74
CA CYS A 580 5.58 -22.23 8.26
C CYS A 580 4.68 -21.55 9.31
N GLU A 581 5.29 -20.87 10.29
CA GLU A 581 4.56 -20.12 11.33
C GLU A 581 3.78 -18.93 10.74
N GLN A 582 4.40 -18.20 9.80
CA GLN A 582 3.75 -17.09 9.10
C GLN A 582 2.51 -17.55 8.33
N HIS A 583 2.63 -18.60 7.52
CA HIS A 583 1.49 -19.15 6.78
C HIS A 583 0.44 -19.73 7.72
N GLU A 584 0.82 -20.39 8.82
CA GLU A 584 -0.15 -20.88 9.81
C GLU A 584 -0.99 -19.76 10.39
N ARG A 585 -0.37 -18.65 10.81
CA ARG A 585 -1.08 -17.50 11.36
C ARG A 585 -2.06 -16.92 10.34
N VAL A 586 -1.61 -16.72 9.10
CA VAL A 586 -2.42 -16.12 8.02
C VAL A 586 -3.58 -17.05 7.64
N PHE A 587 -3.34 -18.36 7.48
CA PHE A 587 -4.40 -19.33 7.19
C PHE A 587 -5.40 -19.40 8.36
N ARG A 588 -4.95 -19.47 9.62
CA ARG A 588 -5.87 -19.53 10.78
C ARG A 588 -6.77 -18.31 10.85
N GLN A 589 -6.21 -17.13 10.57
CA GLN A 589 -6.98 -15.89 10.54
C GLN A 589 -7.98 -15.88 9.38
N ARG A 590 -7.55 -16.26 8.16
CA ARG A 590 -8.38 -16.20 6.96
C ARG A 590 -9.53 -17.21 6.95
N PHE A 591 -9.33 -18.38 7.57
CA PHE A 591 -10.30 -19.47 7.65
C PHE A 591 -11.09 -19.48 8.98
N SER A 592 -10.96 -18.45 9.82
CA SER A 592 -11.55 -18.41 11.17
C SER A 592 -13.07 -18.57 11.20
N ALA A 593 -13.76 -18.08 10.15
CA ALA A 593 -15.21 -18.18 9.98
C ALA A 593 -15.68 -19.53 9.41
N PHE A 594 -14.76 -20.46 9.12
CA PHE A 594 -15.05 -21.72 8.44
C PHE A 594 -14.64 -22.92 9.31
N PRO A 595 -15.36 -24.05 9.23
CA PRO A 595 -15.06 -25.25 10.01
C PRO A 595 -13.88 -26.04 9.41
N VAL A 596 -12.72 -25.39 9.27
CA VAL A 596 -11.50 -25.96 8.70
C VAL A 596 -10.41 -26.02 9.76
N THR A 597 -9.84 -27.20 9.98
CA THR A 597 -8.75 -27.36 10.94
C THR A 597 -7.42 -27.09 10.25
N ILE A 598 -6.63 -26.15 10.79
CA ILE A 598 -5.29 -25.82 10.27
C ILE A 598 -4.23 -26.31 11.26
N GLU A 599 -3.31 -27.12 10.77
CA GLU A 599 -2.16 -27.63 11.52
C GLU A 599 -0.85 -27.29 10.81
N SER A 600 0.17 -26.93 11.59
CA SER A 600 1.54 -26.77 11.08
C SER A 600 2.42 -27.95 11.52
N ILE A 601 3.40 -28.30 10.69
CA ILE A 601 4.44 -29.28 10.98
C ILE A 601 5.79 -28.59 10.77
N SER A 602 6.51 -28.37 11.88
CA SER A 602 7.81 -27.71 11.89
C SER A 602 8.77 -28.39 12.88
N ARG A 603 10.05 -28.00 12.82
CA ARG A 603 11.12 -28.54 13.69
C ARG A 603 10.88 -28.30 15.19
N PHE A 604 10.03 -27.34 15.56
CA PHE A 604 9.75 -26.99 16.96
C PHE A 604 8.59 -27.78 17.58
N ILE A 605 7.96 -28.68 16.81
CA ILE A 605 6.86 -29.51 17.30
C ILE A 605 7.40 -30.84 17.82
N GLY A 606 7.04 -31.20 19.05
CA GLY A 606 7.49 -32.44 19.69
C GLY A 606 7.09 -33.70 18.91
N PHE A 607 7.98 -34.71 18.89
CA PHE A 607 7.87 -35.94 18.10
C PHE A 607 6.50 -36.65 18.20
N ARG A 608 5.85 -36.62 19.37
CA ARG A 608 4.51 -37.18 19.60
C ARG A 608 3.40 -36.47 18.80
N LYS A 609 3.46 -35.13 18.68
CA LYS A 609 2.51 -34.33 17.90
C LYS A 609 2.74 -34.47 16.39
N VAL A 610 3.99 -34.64 15.96
CA VAL A 610 4.31 -34.91 14.55
C VAL A 610 3.74 -36.27 14.13
N ASN A 611 3.92 -37.33 14.92
CA ASN A 611 3.36 -38.64 14.60
C ASN A 611 1.82 -38.64 14.58
N SER A 612 1.14 -37.93 15.49
CA SER A 612 -0.32 -37.83 15.43
C SER A 612 -0.80 -37.06 14.19
N ALA A 613 -0.14 -35.95 13.85
CA ALA A 613 -0.44 -35.16 12.66
C ALA A 613 -0.18 -35.95 11.36
N VAL A 614 0.91 -36.72 11.28
CA VAL A 614 1.22 -37.58 10.12
C VAL A 614 0.26 -38.77 10.03
N THR A 615 -0.14 -39.38 11.15
CA THR A 615 -1.10 -40.50 11.14
C THR A 615 -2.49 -40.07 10.64
N GLN A 616 -2.90 -38.83 10.92
CA GLN A 616 -4.13 -38.23 10.38
C GLN A 616 -4.08 -37.91 8.86
N ILE A 617 -2.93 -38.05 8.20
CA ILE A 617 -2.84 -37.98 6.71
C ILE A 617 -3.43 -39.26 6.07
N ASN A 618 -3.48 -40.37 6.83
CA ASN A 618 -3.88 -41.69 6.31
C ASN A 618 -5.32 -42.11 6.67
N VAL A 619 -6.14 -41.23 7.25
CA VAL A 619 -7.52 -41.55 7.63
C VAL A 619 -8.47 -40.96 6.59
N ALA A 620 -9.29 -41.82 5.97
CA ALA A 620 -10.31 -41.40 5.02
C ALA A 620 -11.29 -40.41 5.69
N PRO A 621 -11.71 -39.32 5.01
CA PRO A 621 -12.64 -38.36 5.58
C PRO A 621 -13.96 -39.04 5.94
N GLY A 622 -14.42 -38.82 7.18
CA GLY A 622 -15.75 -39.22 7.62
C GLY A 622 -16.84 -38.30 7.05
N PRO A 623 -18.12 -38.66 7.18
CA PRO A 623 -19.25 -37.95 6.55
C PRO A 623 -19.57 -36.57 7.13
N TYR A 624 -18.76 -36.03 8.04
CA TYR A 624 -18.92 -34.71 8.65
C TYR A 624 -17.61 -33.94 8.58
N LEU A 625 -17.63 -32.70 8.08
CA LEU A 625 -16.50 -31.81 7.83
C LEU A 625 -15.50 -31.77 9.00
N ASN A 626 -14.41 -32.52 8.86
CA ASN A 626 -13.19 -32.40 9.67
C ASN A 626 -12.01 -32.36 8.68
N ASP A 627 -12.09 -31.45 7.71
CA ASP A 627 -11.08 -31.32 6.67
C ASP A 627 -9.90 -30.49 7.18
N VAL A 628 -8.70 -30.99 6.91
CA VAL A 628 -7.46 -30.51 7.52
C VAL A 628 -6.56 -29.88 6.44
N ILE A 629 -6.17 -28.63 6.65
CA ILE A 629 -5.08 -27.99 5.93
C ILE A 629 -3.81 -28.18 6.75
N LYS A 630 -2.77 -28.72 6.12
CA LYS A 630 -1.47 -28.95 6.76
C LYS A 630 -0.39 -28.10 6.12
N ILE A 631 0.30 -27.30 6.93
CA ILE A 631 1.42 -26.47 6.49
C ILE A 631 2.70 -27.17 6.94
N ILE A 632 3.49 -27.64 5.97
CA ILE A 632 4.59 -28.57 6.21
C ILE A 632 5.88 -27.91 5.77
N ARG A 633 6.85 -27.84 6.69
CA ARG A 633 8.23 -27.51 6.33
C ARG A 633 8.86 -28.71 5.60
N ILE A 634 9.39 -28.48 4.39
CA ILE A 634 10.23 -29.47 3.66
C ILE A 634 11.64 -29.50 4.24
#